data_AF-A0A679JJH5-F1
#
_entry.id   AF-A0A679JJH5-F1
#
_cell.length_a   1.000
_cell.length_b   1.000
_cell.length_c   1.000
_cell.angle_alpha   90.00
_cell.angle_beta   90.00
_cell.angle_gamma   90.00
#
_symmetry.space_group_name_H-M   'P 1'
#
loop_
_entity.id
_entity.type
_entity.pdbx_description
1 polymer ?
#
loop_
_entity_poly.entity_id
_entity_poly.type
_entity_poly.pdbx_seq_one_letter_code
_entity_poly.pdbx_strand_id
1 'polypeptide(L)' 'MSVKREKIGARIGHLDAETMLAVTRALAVFFGIA' A
#
# COMPACT_ATOMS: atom_id res chain seq x y z
N MET A 1 0.91 -6.84 -8.33
CA MET A 1 -0.48 -6.58 -8.76
C MET A 1 -0.63 -5.08 -8.95
N SER A 2 -1.22 -4.63 -10.06
CA SER A 2 -1.33 -3.19 -10.38
C SER A 2 -2.63 -2.92 -11.13
N VAL A 3 -3.21 -1.73 -10.93
CA VAL A 3 -4.42 -1.26 -11.63
C VAL A 3 -4.07 -0.06 -12.51
N LYS A 4 -4.76 0.09 -13.65
CA LYS A 4 -4.59 1.26 -14.53
C LYS A 4 -5.09 2.53 -13.82
N ARG A 5 -4.43 3.67 -14.05
CA ARG A 5 -4.76 4.95 -13.39
C ARG A 5 -6.20 5.42 -13.65
N GLU A 6 -6.74 5.12 -14.83
CA GLU A 6 -8.13 5.40 -15.23
C GLU A 6 -9.18 4.68 -14.37
N LYS A 7 -8.81 3.61 -13.67
CA LYS A 7 -9.69 2.88 -12.76
C LYS A 7 -9.69 3.44 -11.33
N ILE A 8 -8.82 4.39 -11.02
CA ILE A 8 -8.68 4.97 -9.68
C ILE A 8 -9.60 6.21 -9.56
N GLY A 9 -10.58 6.14 -8.66
CA GLY A 9 -11.53 7.22 -8.37
C GLY A 9 -10.96 8.37 -7.53
N ALA A 10 -11.83 9.12 -6.87
CA ALA A 10 -11.45 10.24 -6.01
C ALA A 10 -10.62 9.79 -4.79
N ARG A 11 -9.77 10.68 -4.28
CA ARG A 11 -8.94 10.41 -3.09
C ARG A 11 -9.83 10.30 -1.85
N ILE A 12 -9.71 9.20 -1.11
CA ILE A 12 -10.45 8.97 0.14
C ILE A 12 -9.71 9.46 1.40
N GLY A 13 -8.40 9.68 1.32
CA GLY A 13 -7.58 10.07 2.47
C GLY A 13 -6.09 9.92 2.21
N HIS A 14 -5.31 9.90 3.28
CA HIS A 14 -3.88 9.61 3.27
C HIS A 14 -3.52 8.81 4.52
N LEU A 15 -2.58 7.87 4.38
CA LEU A 15 -2.04 7.12 5.52
C LEU A 15 -0.88 7.91 6.13
N ASP A 16 -0.81 7.96 7.44
CA ASP A 16 0.34 8.53 8.13
C ASP A 16 1.59 7.64 7.97
N ALA A 17 2.74 8.18 8.35
CA ALA A 17 4.03 7.52 8.18
C ALA A 17 4.18 6.23 9.02
N GLU A 18 3.60 6.19 10.22
CA GLU A 18 3.68 5.02 11.10
C GLU A 18 2.85 3.87 10.51
N THR A 19 1.63 4.18 10.05
CA THR A 19 0.76 3.21 9.38
C THR A 19 1.42 2.68 8.09
N MET A 20 2.05 3.56 7.30
CA MET A 20 2.77 3.13 6.09
C MET A 20 3.94 2.17 6.41
N LEU A 21 4.66 2.38 7.50
CA LEU A 21 5.73 1.48 7.93
C LEU A 21 5.21 0.08 8.27
N ALA A 22 4.07 0.00 8.97
CA ALA A 22 3.43 -1.28 9.26
C ALA A 22 3.02 -2.03 7.98
N VAL A 23 2.43 -1.32 7.00
CA VAL A 23 2.05 -1.88 5.70
C VAL A 23 3.27 -2.42 4.94
N THR A 24 4.39 -1.68 4.91
CA THR A 24 5.62 -2.13 4.24
C THR A 24 6.16 -3.42 4.86
N ARG A 25 6.14 -3.54 6.19
CA ARG A 25 6.57 -4.76 6.89
C ARG A 25 5.66 -5.95 6.55
N ALA A 26 4.34 -5.75 6.59
CA ALA A 26 3.38 -6.78 6.21
C ALA A 26 3.57 -7.23 4.75
N LEU A 27 3.85 -6.29 3.85
CA LEU A 27 4.10 -6.58 2.44
C LEU A 27 5.40 -7.39 2.23
N ALA A 28 6.46 -7.10 2.97
CA ALA A 28 7.70 -7.86 2.92
C ALA A 28 7.49 -9.34 3.31
N VAL A 29 6.70 -9.59 4.37
CA VAL A 29 6.29 -10.94 4.77
C VAL A 29 5.46 -11.60 3.68
N PHE A 30 4.47 -10.88 3.11
CA PHE A 30 3.61 -11.41 2.06
C PHE A 30 4.39 -11.86 0.81
N PHE A 31 5.43 -11.12 0.43
CA PHE A 31 6.29 -11.48 -0.70
C PHE A 31 7.41 -12.46 -0.34
N GLY A 32 7.57 -12.86 0.92
CA GLY A 32 8.63 -13.78 1.35
C GLY A 32 10.04 -13.19 1.24
N ILE A 33 10.16 -11.86 1.38
CA ILE A 33 11.44 -11.12 1.30
C ILE A 33 12.00 -10.84 2.72
N ALA A 34 11.22 -11.18 3.76
CA ALA A 34 11.54 -10.94 5.16
C ALA A 34 12.43 -12.03 5.79
#